data_AF-A0A2E6VH46-F1
#
_entry.id   AF-A0A2E6VH46-F1
#
_cell.length_a   1.000
_cell.length_b   1.000
_cell.length_c   1.000
_cell.angle_alpha   90.00
_cell.angle_beta   90.00
_cell.angle_gamma   90.00
#
_symmetry.space_group_name_H-M   'P 1'
#
loop_
_entity.id
_entity.type
_entity.pdbx_description
1 polymer ?
#
loop_
_entity_poly.entity_id
_entity_poly.type
_entity_poly.pdbx_seq_one_letter_code
_entity_poly.pdbx_strand_id
1 'polypeptide(L)'
;MILNLLNNLNVREKKLILASVIVLFSALIFVGLNNLNNDFQQSKKILIKSKDDYNYVISKALFLSGYNENDINIDEIKNYIINNSFNKRVSNVSVYKDQDIMSVSFETDDLESVIDLSNSLFSEFGLKILNIKYVKTNSVASVSIIFN
;
A
#
# COMPACT_ATOMS: atom_id res chain seq x y z
N MET A 1 -41.37 -30.23 11.35
CA MET A 1 -40.96 -30.90 12.60
C MET A 1 -40.37 -29.90 13.61
N ILE A 2 -39.33 -29.13 13.28
CA ILE A 2 -38.70 -28.14 14.18
C ILE A 2 -39.62 -26.97 14.56
N LEU A 3 -40.40 -26.43 13.60
CA LEU A 3 -41.36 -25.35 13.85
C LEU A 3 -42.50 -25.73 14.82
N ASN A 4 -42.99 -26.98 14.76
CA ASN A 4 -44.00 -27.49 15.69
C ASN A 4 -43.44 -27.64 17.11
N LEU A 5 -42.17 -28.06 17.23
CA LEU A 5 -41.45 -28.12 18.50
C LEU A 5 -41.31 -26.72 19.13
N LEU A 6 -40.88 -25.73 18.34
CA LEU A 6 -40.73 -24.35 18.81
C LEU A 6 -42.06 -23.73 19.23
N ASN A 7 -43.15 -23.99 18.50
CA ASN A 7 -44.46 -23.43 18.82
C ASN A 7 -45.02 -23.95 20.15
N ASN A 8 -44.73 -25.20 20.49
CA ASN A 8 -45.18 -25.86 21.72
C ASN A 8 -44.38 -25.49 22.98
N LEU A 9 -43.30 -24.70 22.85
CA LEU A 9 -42.50 -24.24 23.99
C LEU A 9 -43.14 -23.06 24.71
N ASN A 10 -42.91 -23.01 26.03
CA ASN A 10 -43.31 -21.87 26.84
C ASN A 10 -42.45 -20.64 26.54
N VAL A 11 -42.99 -19.44 26.84
CA VAL A 11 -42.35 -18.15 26.53
C VAL A 11 -40.93 -18.06 27.12
N ARG A 12 -40.71 -18.61 28.31
CA ARG A 12 -39.40 -18.64 28.97
C ARG A 12 -38.37 -19.46 28.17
N GLU A 13 -38.77 -20.62 27.65
CA GLU A 13 -37.90 -21.52 26.89
C GLU A 13 -37.54 -20.93 25.54
N LYS A 14 -38.51 -20.28 24.86
CA LYS A 14 -38.27 -19.54 23.61
C LYS A 14 -37.21 -18.45 23.79
N LYS A 15 -37.29 -17.67 24.89
CA LYS A 15 -36.30 -16.65 25.22
C LYS A 15 -34.92 -17.24 25.50
N LEU A 16 -34.86 -18.39 26.18
CA LEU A 16 -33.60 -19.07 26.50
C LEU A 16 -32.89 -19.57 25.23
N ILE A 17 -33.65 -20.16 24.30
CA ILE A 17 -33.11 -20.60 23.00
C ILE A 17 -32.59 -19.41 22.21
N LEU A 18 -33.34 -18.31 22.14
CA LEU A 18 -32.92 -17.09 21.44
C LEU A 18 -31.61 -16.54 22.04
N ALA A 19 -31.52 -16.46 23.37
CA ALA A 19 -30.30 -16.02 24.05
C ALA A 19 -29.11 -16.92 23.73
N SER A 20 -29.30 -18.24 23.74
CA SER A 20 -28.24 -19.20 23.40
C SER A 20 -27.75 -19.04 21.96
N VAL A 21 -28.67 -18.85 21.00
CA VAL A 21 -28.33 -18.59 19.60
C VAL A 21 -27.52 -17.30 19.47
N ILE A 22 -27.93 -16.22 20.14
CA ILE A 22 -27.19 -14.95 20.13
C ILE A 22 -25.76 -15.16 20.65
N VAL A 23 -25.61 -15.84 21.80
CA VAL A 23 -24.29 -16.10 22.40
C VAL A 23 -23.40 -16.92 21.44
N LEU A 24 -23.96 -17.95 20.79
CA LEU A 24 -23.23 -18.75 19.81
C LEU A 24 -22.76 -17.90 18.61
N PHE A 25 -23.63 -17.07 18.06
CA PHE A 25 -23.27 -16.17 16.96
C PHE A 25 -22.20 -15.15 17.40
N SER A 26 -22.33 -14.56 18.59
CA SER A 26 -21.32 -13.63 19.12
C SER A 26 -19.97 -14.31 19.30
N ALA A 27 -19.93 -15.57 19.77
CA ALA A 27 -18.69 -16.32 19.91
C ALA A 27 -18.02 -16.58 18.55
N LEU A 28 -18.80 -16.95 17.52
CA LEU A 28 -18.28 -17.15 16.17
C LEU A 28 -17.69 -15.86 15.59
N ILE A 29 -18.39 -14.73 15.74
CA ILE A 29 -17.91 -13.42 15.30
C ILE A 29 -16.62 -13.05 16.02
N PHE A 30 -16.57 -13.24 17.34
CA PHE A 30 -15.39 -12.95 18.14
C PHE A 30 -14.16 -13.75 17.69
N VAL A 31 -14.32 -15.05 17.44
CA VAL A 31 -13.24 -15.90 16.90
C VAL A 31 -12.79 -15.40 15.52
N GLY A 32 -13.74 -15.08 14.63
CA GLY A 32 -13.45 -14.54 13.31
C GLY A 32 -12.64 -13.24 13.36
N LEU A 33 -13.05 -12.29 14.20
CA LEU A 33 -12.34 -11.01 14.37
C LEU A 33 -10.94 -11.20 14.96
N ASN A 34 -10.76 -12.11 15.91
CA ASN A 34 -9.45 -12.39 16.48
C ASN A 34 -8.48 -12.97 15.45
N ASN A 35 -8.96 -13.90 14.61
CA ASN A 35 -8.14 -14.47 13.55
C ASN A 35 -7.74 -13.40 12.53
N LEU A 36 -8.69 -12.60 12.06
CA LEU A 36 -8.41 -11.47 11.15
C LEU A 36 -7.40 -10.48 11.75
N ASN A 37 -7.55 -10.16 13.04
CA ASN A 37 -6.61 -9.28 13.72
C ASN A 37 -5.21 -9.91 13.82
N ASN A 38 -5.11 -11.20 14.13
CA ASN A 38 -3.82 -11.90 14.17
C ASN A 38 -3.12 -11.91 12.81
N ASP A 39 -3.85 -12.25 11.74
CA ASP A 39 -3.34 -12.26 10.37
C ASP A 39 -2.89 -10.86 9.96
N PHE A 40 -3.67 -9.83 10.31
CA PHE A 40 -3.30 -8.44 10.09
C PHE A 40 -2.00 -8.07 10.83
N GLN A 41 -1.85 -8.42 12.11
CA GLN A 41 -0.63 -8.14 12.87
C GLN A 41 0.58 -8.90 12.29
N GLN A 42 0.39 -10.14 11.84
CA GLN A 42 1.47 -10.91 11.20
C GLN A 42 1.88 -10.26 9.88
N SER A 43 0.91 -9.87 9.04
CA SER A 43 1.15 -9.17 7.78
C SER A 43 1.88 -7.85 8.00
N LYS A 44 1.50 -7.08 9.02
CA LYS A 44 2.20 -5.86 9.44
C LYS A 44 3.66 -6.13 9.84
N LYS A 45 3.92 -7.18 10.62
CA LYS A 45 5.28 -7.56 11.01
C LYS A 45 6.14 -7.95 9.81
N ILE A 46 5.58 -8.72 8.88
CA ILE A 46 6.25 -9.11 7.63
C ILE A 46 6.58 -7.86 6.81
N LEU A 47 5.63 -6.95 6.64
CA LEU A 47 5.83 -5.69 5.92
C LEU A 47 6.96 -4.83 6.51
N ILE A 48 6.96 -4.65 7.84
CA ILE A 48 8.01 -3.89 8.54
C ILE A 48 9.37 -4.55 8.28
N LYS A 49 9.47 -5.87 8.45
CA LYS A 49 10.70 -6.59 8.21
C LYS A 49 11.18 -6.44 6.77
N SER A 50 10.31 -6.62 5.79
CA SER A 50 10.65 -6.47 4.36
C SER A 50 11.12 -5.06 4.03
N LYS A 51 10.51 -4.03 4.64
CA LYS A 51 10.97 -2.64 4.51
C LYS A 51 12.37 -2.46 5.10
N ASP A 52 12.62 -2.99 6.30
CA ASP A 52 13.91 -2.86 6.98
C ASP A 52 15.03 -3.60 6.22
N ASP A 53 14.75 -4.82 5.75
CA ASP A 53 15.66 -5.61 4.92
C ASP A 53 16.00 -4.87 3.60
N TYR A 54 14.99 -4.28 2.94
CA TYR A 54 15.19 -3.47 1.73
C TYR A 54 16.06 -2.24 2.01
N ASN A 55 15.74 -1.47 3.04
CA ASN A 55 16.49 -0.27 3.42
C ASN A 55 17.94 -0.60 3.78
N TYR A 56 18.19 -1.74 4.42
CA TYR A 56 19.54 -2.21 4.72
C TYR A 56 20.34 -2.49 3.45
N VAL A 57 19.76 -3.20 2.48
CA VAL A 57 20.44 -3.50 1.21
C VAL A 57 20.74 -2.22 0.43
N ILE A 58 19.76 -1.33 0.28
CA ILE A 58 19.96 -0.09 -0.49
C ILE A 58 20.93 0.86 0.21
N SER A 59 20.84 1.05 1.53
CA SER A 59 21.77 1.94 2.24
C SER A 59 23.22 1.49 2.08
N LYS A 60 23.47 0.17 2.06
CA LYS A 60 24.78 -0.40 1.77
C LYS A 60 25.21 -0.18 0.31
N ALA A 61 24.29 -0.31 -0.64
CA ALA A 61 24.57 -0.06 -2.05
C ALA A 61 24.93 1.41 -2.32
N LEU A 62 24.15 2.35 -1.77
CA LEU A 62 24.38 3.80 -1.90
C LEU A 62 25.72 4.22 -1.26
N PHE A 63 26.05 3.66 -0.09
CA PHE A 63 27.34 3.91 0.55
C PHE A 63 28.51 3.46 -0.34
N LEU A 64 28.39 2.30 -1.00
CA LEU A 64 29.42 1.77 -1.89
C LEU A 64 29.50 2.52 -3.23
N SER A 65 28.40 3.07 -3.73
CA SER A 65 28.38 3.83 -4.99
C SER A 65 28.95 5.24 -4.88
N GLY A 66 29.16 5.76 -3.66
CA GLY A 66 29.66 7.12 -3.45
C GLY A 66 28.64 8.20 -3.85
N TYR A 67 27.36 7.86 -3.81
CA TYR A 67 26.26 8.73 -4.19
C TYR A 67 26.21 10.02 -3.34
N ASN A 68 25.96 11.17 -3.99
CA ASN A 68 25.95 12.50 -3.38
C ASN A 68 24.65 13.24 -3.80
N GLU A 69 23.79 13.60 -2.84
CA GLU A 69 22.40 14.07 -3.07
C GLU A 69 22.28 15.40 -3.86
N ASN A 70 23.38 16.12 -4.08
CA ASN A 70 23.31 17.55 -4.43
C ASN A 70 23.27 17.92 -5.92
N ASP A 71 23.40 16.96 -6.86
CA ASP A 71 23.60 17.27 -8.30
C ASP A 71 22.42 16.93 -9.23
N ILE A 72 21.25 16.55 -8.70
CA ILE A 72 20.17 16.01 -9.55
C ILE A 72 19.42 17.11 -10.31
N ASN A 73 19.46 17.02 -11.64
CA ASN A 73 18.76 17.92 -12.56
C ASN A 73 17.38 17.36 -12.98
N ILE A 74 16.37 18.25 -13.09
CA ILE A 74 15.02 17.92 -13.58
C ILE A 74 15.07 17.23 -14.95
N ASP A 75 15.94 17.71 -15.84
CA ASP A 75 16.04 17.18 -17.20
C ASP A 75 16.60 15.76 -17.23
N GLU A 76 17.49 15.40 -16.30
CA GLU A 76 18.02 14.04 -16.17
C GLU A 76 16.94 13.05 -15.75
N ILE A 77 16.06 13.45 -14.83
CA ILE A 77 14.94 12.60 -14.39
C ILE A 77 13.89 12.46 -15.46
N LYS A 78 13.52 13.56 -16.14
CA LYS A 78 12.59 13.48 -17.28
C LYS A 78 13.15 12.55 -18.35
N ASN A 79 14.43 12.69 -18.69
CA ASN A 79 15.10 11.82 -19.63
C ASN A 79 15.13 10.37 -19.15
N TYR A 80 15.39 10.13 -17.85
CA TYR A 80 15.36 8.79 -17.28
C TYR A 80 13.98 8.15 -17.40
N ILE A 81 12.90 8.87 -17.07
CA ILE A 81 11.53 8.35 -17.15
C ILE A 81 11.13 8.09 -18.61
N ILE A 82 11.51 8.97 -19.54
CA ILE A 82 11.15 8.88 -20.97
C ILE A 82 11.96 7.79 -21.69
N ASN A 83 13.26 7.65 -21.37
CA ASN A 83 14.18 6.74 -22.06
C ASN A 83 14.14 5.31 -21.50
N ASN A 84 13.76 5.13 -20.23
CA ASN A 84 13.53 3.81 -19.68
C ASN A 84 12.16 3.26 -20.09
N SER A 85 11.96 1.95 -19.90
CA SER A 85 10.74 1.21 -20.28
C SER A 85 9.43 1.71 -19.64
N PHE A 86 9.49 2.75 -18.81
CA PHE A 86 8.35 3.41 -18.17
C PHE A 86 7.45 4.17 -19.16
N ASN A 87 7.98 4.68 -20.28
CA ASN A 87 7.19 5.44 -21.27
C ASN A 87 6.00 4.65 -21.87
N LYS A 88 6.01 3.31 -21.77
CA LYS A 88 4.88 2.46 -22.18
C LYS A 88 3.86 2.18 -21.07
N ARG A 89 4.22 2.43 -19.80
CA ARG A 89 3.44 2.13 -18.59
C ARG A 89 2.92 3.39 -17.89
N VAL A 90 3.51 4.55 -18.17
CA VAL A 90 3.11 5.84 -17.58
C VAL A 90 2.93 6.90 -18.66
N SER A 91 1.94 7.77 -18.48
CA SER A 91 1.62 8.90 -19.36
C SER A 91 1.57 10.22 -18.58
N ASN A 92 1.50 11.35 -19.29
CA ASN A 92 1.35 12.69 -18.69
C ASN A 92 2.38 13.00 -17.59
N VAL A 93 3.63 12.58 -17.80
CA VAL A 93 4.72 12.77 -16.85
C VAL A 93 5.08 14.24 -16.73
N SER A 94 5.09 14.74 -15.50
CA SER A 94 5.54 16.08 -15.14
C SER A 94 6.51 15.97 -13.96
N VAL A 95 7.59 16.74 -14.03
CA VAL A 95 8.61 16.81 -12.98
C VAL A 95 8.81 18.27 -12.62
N TYR A 96 8.73 18.55 -11.34
CA TYR A 96 8.91 19.86 -10.73
C TYR A 96 9.92 19.75 -9.61
N LYS A 97 10.83 20.71 -9.49
CA LYS A 97 11.77 20.83 -8.36
C LYS A 97 11.63 22.22 -7.78
N ASP A 98 11.46 22.30 -6.47
CA ASP A 98 11.48 23.53 -5.69
C ASP A 98 12.44 23.33 -4.52
N GLN A 99 13.57 24.04 -4.56
CA GLN A 99 14.66 23.88 -3.59
C GLN A 99 15.11 22.41 -3.48
N ASP A 100 14.87 21.81 -2.32
CA ASP A 100 15.22 20.43 -1.96
C ASP A 100 14.02 19.48 -2.07
N ILE A 101 12.91 19.91 -2.68
CA ILE A 101 11.73 19.07 -2.86
C ILE A 101 11.50 18.86 -4.33
N MET A 102 11.33 17.59 -4.71
CA MET A 102 10.99 17.20 -6.06
C MET A 102 9.63 16.54 -6.12
N SER A 103 8.82 16.91 -7.11
CA SER A 103 7.52 16.33 -7.37
C SER A 103 7.49 15.71 -8.75
N VAL A 104 7.21 14.42 -8.83
CA VAL A 104 6.98 13.68 -10.08
C VAL A 104 5.52 13.28 -10.13
N SER A 105 4.78 13.74 -11.13
CA SER A 105 3.38 13.36 -11.34
C SER A 105 3.18 12.72 -12.70
N PHE A 106 2.37 11.68 -12.76
CA PHE A 106 2.12 10.90 -13.95
C PHE A 106 0.79 10.15 -13.85
N GLU A 107 0.33 9.60 -14.96
CA GLU A 107 -0.81 8.73 -15.05
C GLU A 107 -0.38 7.30 -15.35
N THR A 108 -1.08 6.32 -14.82
CA THR A 108 -0.85 4.90 -15.10
C THR A 108 -2.13 4.10 -14.87
N ASP A 109 -2.29 2.98 -15.54
CA ASP A 109 -3.39 2.03 -15.29
C ASP A 109 -3.07 1.01 -14.19
N ASP A 110 -1.80 0.96 -13.77
CA ASP A 110 -1.26 -0.11 -12.94
C ASP A 110 -0.44 0.44 -11.75
N LEU A 111 -0.65 -0.15 -10.57
CA LEU A 111 0.05 0.23 -9.34
C LEU A 111 1.51 -0.25 -9.34
N GLU A 112 1.82 -1.35 -10.01
CA GLU A 112 3.19 -1.86 -10.09
C GLU A 112 4.09 -0.84 -10.81
N SER A 113 3.59 -0.16 -11.85
CA SER A 113 4.28 0.96 -12.51
C SER A 113 4.66 2.08 -11.55
N VAL A 114 3.83 2.36 -10.54
CA VAL A 114 4.12 3.37 -9.50
C VAL A 114 5.27 2.93 -8.63
N ILE A 115 5.23 1.67 -8.18
CA ILE A 115 6.25 1.09 -7.31
C ILE A 115 7.58 1.03 -8.05
N ASP A 116 7.61 0.50 -9.27
CA ASP A 116 8.81 0.38 -10.09
C ASP A 116 9.47 1.73 -10.35
N LEU A 117 8.69 2.73 -10.80
CA LEU A 117 9.22 4.06 -11.07
C LEU A 117 9.76 4.73 -9.80
N SER A 118 9.04 4.59 -8.68
CA SER A 118 9.50 5.13 -7.40
C SER A 118 10.81 4.49 -6.91
N ASN A 119 10.94 3.17 -7.07
CA ASN A 119 12.14 2.43 -6.71
C ASN A 119 13.31 2.75 -7.63
N SER A 120 13.07 2.88 -8.94
CA SER A 120 14.09 3.26 -9.91
C SER A 120 14.62 4.67 -9.66
N LEU A 121 13.74 5.63 -9.36
CA LEU A 121 14.16 6.99 -9.02
C LEU A 121 14.96 7.05 -7.72
N PHE A 122 14.57 6.28 -6.69
CA PHE A 122 15.35 6.14 -5.47
C PHE A 122 16.72 5.46 -5.72
N SER A 123 16.77 4.43 -6.56
CA SER A 123 18.00 3.70 -6.84
C SER A 123 19.01 4.50 -7.66
N GLU A 124 18.54 5.20 -8.69
CA GLU A 124 19.40 5.95 -9.61
C GLU A 124 19.80 7.31 -9.01
N PHE A 125 18.85 7.99 -8.37
CA PHE A 125 18.99 9.36 -7.92
C PHE A 125 18.85 9.51 -6.40
N GLY A 126 18.87 8.45 -5.61
CA GLY A 126 18.79 8.53 -4.13
C GLY A 126 17.57 9.26 -3.55
N LEU A 127 16.57 9.59 -4.35
CA LEU A 127 15.41 10.40 -3.99
C LEU A 127 14.50 9.64 -3.03
N LYS A 128 14.42 10.08 -1.78
CA LYS A 128 13.57 9.44 -0.75
C LYS A 128 12.16 9.99 -0.86
N ILE A 129 11.21 9.08 -0.92
CA ILE A 129 9.79 9.44 -0.98
C ILE A 129 9.36 10.05 0.35
N LEU A 130 8.91 11.30 0.29
CA LEU A 130 8.27 12.02 1.39
C LEU A 130 6.77 11.78 1.42
N ASN A 131 6.13 11.75 0.25
CA ASN A 131 4.68 11.56 0.13
C ASN A 131 4.29 10.93 -1.20
N ILE A 132 3.21 10.14 -1.21
CA ILE A 132 2.59 9.61 -2.43
C ILE A 132 1.10 9.92 -2.38
N LYS A 133 0.61 10.60 -3.41
CA LYS A 133 -0.81 10.75 -3.69
C LYS A 133 -1.17 9.86 -4.87
N TYR A 134 -2.10 8.94 -4.66
CA TYR A 134 -2.64 8.05 -5.68
C TYR A 134 -4.16 8.23 -5.75
N VAL A 135 -4.68 8.61 -6.91
CA VAL A 135 -6.11 8.78 -7.13
C VAL A 135 -6.50 8.00 -8.39
N LYS A 136 -7.24 6.91 -8.22
CA LYS A 136 -7.75 6.12 -9.34
C LYS A 136 -9.13 6.59 -9.76
N THR A 137 -9.26 6.99 -11.01
CA THR A 137 -10.53 7.32 -11.66
C THR A 137 -10.74 6.40 -12.85
N ASN A 138 -11.74 5.53 -12.79
CA ASN A 138 -11.95 4.46 -13.77
C ASN A 138 -10.73 3.52 -13.88
N SER A 139 -10.19 3.36 -15.10
CA SER A 139 -9.04 2.51 -15.41
C SER A 139 -7.70 3.24 -15.30
N VAL A 140 -7.69 4.55 -15.03
CA VAL A 140 -6.46 5.35 -14.97
C VAL A 140 -6.29 5.93 -13.58
N ALA A 141 -5.07 5.87 -13.06
CA ALA A 141 -4.67 6.47 -11.81
C ALA A 141 -3.76 7.67 -12.05
N SER A 142 -4.12 8.81 -11.46
CA SER A 142 -3.27 9.98 -11.35
C SER A 142 -2.42 9.86 -10.10
N VAL A 143 -1.11 9.95 -10.28
CA VAL A 143 -0.12 9.74 -9.23
C VAL A 143 0.75 10.98 -9.10
N SER A 144 1.05 11.37 -7.87
CA SER A 144 1.99 12.42 -7.55
C SER A 144 2.88 11.96 -6.41
N ILE A 145 4.18 11.87 -6.67
CA ILE A 145 5.19 11.43 -5.70
C ILE A 145 6.06 12.64 -5.38
N ILE A 146 6.16 12.94 -4.09
CA ILE A 146 7.02 13.99 -3.55
C ILE A 146 8.24 13.32 -2.95
N PHE A 147 9.42 13.77 -3.35
CA PHE A 147 10.73 13.35 -2.91
C PHE A 147 11.47 14.51 -2.22
N ASN A 148 12.46 14.16 -1.40
CA ASN A 148 13.45 15.09 -0.85
C ASN A 148 14.62 15.33 -1.83
#